data_AF-A0A964Q7A4-F1
#
_entry.id   AF-A0A964Q7A4-F1
#
_cell.length_a   1.000
_cell.length_b   1.000
_cell.length_c   1.000
_cell.angle_alpha   90.00
_cell.angle_beta   90.00
_cell.angle_gamma   90.00
#
_symmetry.space_group_name_H-M   'P 1'
#
loop_
_entity.id
_entity.type
_entity.pdbx_description
1 polymer ?
#
loop_
_entity_poly.entity_id
_entity_poly.type
_entity_poly.pdbx_seq_one_letter_code
_entity_poly.pdbx_strand_id
1 'polypeptide(L)'
;MRVFHPFSFLSTNVVFMLNQKLSKKGRCMCIHGVFVSLVAVLVLSENVLAQYDITNSTQSGGGGNSSGGTFALVGTIGQAVTGPIQGGAFQFLSGYLANECIVYEPTDLNLDGETNAADLGEFLLNWGECPSGTLGCSGDINYDSHIDAADLGLILLNWE
;
A
#
# COMPACT_ATOMS: atom_id res chain seq x y z
N MET A 1 -16.54 95.75 -27.27
CA MET A 1 -15.34 96.30 -26.58
C MET A 1 -14.32 95.17 -26.51
N ARG A 2 -13.09 95.44 -27.01
CA ARG A 2 -11.87 94.58 -27.07
C ARG A 2 -11.88 93.45 -28.11
N VAL A 3 -10.84 93.11 -28.89
CA VAL A 3 -9.62 93.73 -29.49
C VAL A 3 -8.75 92.54 -29.98
N PHE A 4 -8.27 92.59 -31.25
CA PHE A 4 -7.00 92.06 -31.84
C PHE A 4 -6.63 90.54 -31.71
N HIS A 5 -6.49 89.76 -32.80
CA HIS A 5 -5.40 89.62 -33.83
C HIS A 5 -4.36 88.49 -33.47
N PRO A 6 -3.43 88.08 -34.38
CA PRO A 6 -3.45 86.85 -35.19
C PRO A 6 -2.31 85.88 -34.81
N PHE A 7 -2.21 84.64 -35.31
CA PHE A 7 -0.91 83.95 -35.43
C PHE A 7 -0.94 82.81 -36.46
N SER A 8 -0.28 83.07 -37.59
CA SER A 8 0.20 82.13 -38.58
C SER A 8 1.25 81.19 -38.00
N PHE A 9 1.21 79.88 -38.27
CA PHE A 9 2.43 79.06 -38.27
C PHE A 9 2.33 77.90 -39.27
N LEU A 10 3.25 77.92 -40.23
CA LEU A 10 3.71 76.79 -41.03
C LEU A 10 3.81 75.49 -40.20
N SER A 11 3.52 74.36 -40.84
CA SER A 11 4.20 73.04 -40.68
C SER A 11 3.23 71.86 -40.68
N THR A 12 2.51 71.66 -41.78
CA THR A 12 1.62 70.49 -41.96
C THR A 12 2.36 69.26 -42.51
N ASN A 13 3.67 69.35 -42.80
CA ASN A 13 4.38 68.29 -43.55
C ASN A 13 5.39 67.46 -42.75
N VAL A 14 5.66 67.74 -41.47
CA VAL A 14 6.67 66.97 -40.71
C VAL A 14 6.05 65.89 -39.81
N VAL A 15 4.80 66.03 -39.39
CA VAL A 15 4.18 65.10 -38.42
C VAL A 15 3.75 63.77 -39.08
N PHE A 16 3.47 63.74 -40.39
CA PHE A 16 2.93 62.53 -41.02
C PHE A 16 3.99 61.44 -41.31
N MET A 17 5.27 61.80 -41.47
CA MET A 17 6.32 60.82 -41.75
C MET A 17 6.90 60.11 -40.51
N LEU A 18 6.78 60.68 -39.32
CA LEU A 18 7.25 60.04 -38.09
C LEU A 18 6.33 58.92 -37.58
N ASN A 19 5.06 58.92 -37.99
CA ASN A 19 4.08 57.93 -37.50
C ASN A 19 4.09 56.59 -38.26
N GLN A 20 4.69 56.51 -39.45
CA GLN A 20 4.77 55.24 -40.18
C GLN A 20 5.96 54.35 -39.81
N LYS A 21 7.00 54.89 -39.16
CA LYS A 21 8.19 54.12 -38.78
C LYS A 21 8.07 53.37 -37.44
N LEU A 22 7.15 53.81 -36.55
CA LEU A 22 6.94 53.15 -35.25
C LEU A 22 5.96 51.96 -35.32
N SER A 23 5.09 51.90 -36.32
CA SER A 23 4.10 50.82 -36.48
C SER A 23 4.72 49.45 -36.85
N LYS A 24 5.86 49.44 -37.56
CA LYS A 24 6.52 48.19 -37.99
C LYS A 24 7.42 47.55 -36.91
N LYS A 25 7.85 48.31 -35.89
CA LYS A 25 8.75 47.79 -34.83
C LYS A 25 8.02 46.97 -33.78
N GLY A 26 6.78 47.30 -33.44
CA GLY A 26 5.98 46.57 -32.45
C GLY A 26 5.42 45.22 -32.93
N ARG A 27 5.19 45.06 -34.25
CA ARG A 27 4.66 43.80 -34.82
C ARG A 27 5.70 42.70 -34.95
N CYS A 28 6.99 43.05 -35.07
CA CYS A 28 8.07 42.06 -35.18
C CYS A 28 8.46 41.45 -33.81
N MET A 29 8.30 42.22 -32.72
CA MET A 29 8.58 41.74 -31.35
C MET A 29 7.54 40.72 -30.85
N CYS A 30 6.26 40.86 -31.18
CA CYS A 30 5.24 39.87 -30.79
C CYS A 30 5.42 38.52 -31.50
N ILE A 31 5.86 38.53 -32.77
CA ILE A 31 6.05 37.29 -33.54
C ILE A 31 7.30 36.52 -33.04
N HIS A 32 8.39 37.22 -32.73
CA HIS A 32 9.58 36.59 -32.13
C HIS A 32 9.30 36.02 -30.74
N GLY A 33 8.52 36.73 -29.91
CA GLY A 33 8.13 36.23 -28.58
C GLY A 33 7.28 34.96 -28.64
N VAL A 34 6.32 34.90 -29.56
CA VAL A 34 5.50 33.69 -29.79
C VAL A 34 6.36 32.54 -30.31
N PHE A 35 7.30 32.79 -31.22
CA PHE A 35 8.19 31.75 -31.75
C PHE A 35 9.12 31.18 -30.68
N VAL A 36 9.71 32.04 -29.84
CA VAL A 36 10.57 31.61 -28.72
C VAL A 36 9.77 30.80 -27.69
N SER A 37 8.55 31.24 -27.35
CA SER A 37 7.67 30.49 -26.46
C SER A 37 7.25 29.13 -27.04
N LEU A 38 6.98 29.06 -28.34
CA LEU A 38 6.57 27.82 -29.01
C LEU A 38 7.73 26.81 -29.10
N VAL A 39 8.94 27.30 -29.39
CA VAL A 39 10.17 26.49 -29.35
C VAL A 39 10.45 26.01 -27.92
N ALA A 40 10.28 26.85 -26.90
CA ALA A 40 10.45 26.45 -25.50
C ALA A 40 9.45 25.36 -25.08
N VAL A 41 8.18 25.46 -25.50
CA VAL A 41 7.16 24.43 -25.22
C VAL A 41 7.49 23.10 -25.91
N LEU A 42 8.00 23.15 -27.15
CA LEU A 42 8.38 21.94 -27.88
C LEU A 42 9.59 21.25 -27.22
N VAL A 43 10.62 22.00 -26.81
CA VAL A 43 11.84 21.44 -26.19
C VAL A 43 11.56 20.90 -24.77
N LEU A 44 10.59 21.43 -24.04
CA LEU A 44 10.24 20.95 -22.70
C LEU A 44 9.32 19.71 -22.71
N SER A 45 8.77 19.33 -23.87
CA SER A 45 7.82 18.21 -23.97
C SER A 45 8.47 16.81 -23.98
N GLU A 46 9.80 16.71 -24.05
CA GLU A 46 10.52 15.44 -24.18
C GLU A 46 10.74 14.66 -22.86
N ASN A 47 10.35 15.20 -21.70
CA ASN A 47 10.67 14.60 -20.38
C ASN A 47 9.52 13.83 -19.69
N VAL A 48 8.44 13.47 -20.40
CA VAL A 48 7.36 12.65 -19.81
C VAL A 48 7.42 11.23 -20.37
N LEU A 49 8.34 10.43 -19.84
CA LEU A 49 8.31 8.96 -19.92
C LEU A 49 8.74 8.36 -18.58
N ALA A 50 8.01 8.68 -17.52
CA ALA A 50 8.06 7.91 -16.28
C ALA A 50 7.01 6.78 -16.38
N GLN A 51 7.23 5.84 -17.29
CA GLN A 51 6.44 4.61 -17.34
C GLN A 51 7.17 3.55 -16.53
N TYR A 52 6.57 3.14 -15.41
CA TYR A 52 7.06 1.98 -14.66
C TYR A 52 6.91 0.75 -15.56
N ASP A 53 8.03 0.20 -16.00
CA ASP A 53 8.08 -1.09 -16.65
C ASP A 53 7.89 -2.16 -15.56
N ILE A 54 6.68 -2.70 -15.47
CA ILE A 54 6.43 -3.91 -14.66
C ILE A 54 7.00 -5.07 -15.48
N THR A 55 8.29 -5.34 -15.29
CA THR A 55 8.93 -6.50 -15.87
C THR A 55 8.31 -7.75 -15.25
N ASN A 56 7.53 -8.49 -16.05
CA ASN A 56 6.97 -9.78 -15.65
C ASN A 56 8.12 -10.74 -15.32
N SER A 57 8.22 -11.15 -14.06
CA SER A 57 9.08 -12.24 -13.63
C SER A 57 8.21 -13.48 -13.40
N THR A 58 8.30 -14.46 -14.29
CA THR A 58 7.78 -15.79 -14.00
C THR A 58 8.79 -16.50 -13.11
N GLN A 59 8.43 -16.77 -11.86
CA GLN A 59 9.21 -17.65 -11.00
C GLN A 59 8.93 -19.09 -11.41
N SER A 60 9.52 -19.51 -12.53
CA SER A 60 9.36 -20.83 -13.12
C SER A 60 10.20 -21.86 -12.37
N GLY A 61 10.00 -21.98 -11.06
CA GLY A 61 10.62 -23.01 -10.25
C GLY A 61 9.83 -24.30 -10.38
N GLY A 62 10.31 -25.23 -11.20
CA GLY A 62 9.90 -26.63 -11.06
C GLY A 62 10.23 -27.14 -9.65
N GLY A 63 9.50 -28.14 -9.17
CA GLY A 63 9.68 -28.66 -7.82
C GLY A 63 11.09 -29.20 -7.54
N GLY A 64 11.43 -29.23 -6.25
CA GLY A 64 12.77 -29.55 -5.78
C GLY A 64 12.78 -30.07 -4.35
N ASN A 65 13.93 -30.61 -3.96
CA ASN A 65 14.20 -31.09 -2.61
C ASN A 65 15.03 -30.04 -1.85
N SER A 66 14.46 -29.47 -0.80
CA SER A 66 15.15 -28.64 0.17
C SER A 66 15.47 -29.47 1.39
N SER A 67 16.75 -29.71 1.68
CA SER A 67 17.19 -30.48 2.84
C SER A 67 18.04 -29.66 3.80
N GLY A 68 17.85 -29.88 5.11
CA GLY A 68 18.64 -29.29 6.18
C GLY A 68 18.65 -30.21 7.41
N GLY A 69 19.84 -30.59 7.87
CA GLY A 69 19.98 -31.57 8.96
C GLY A 69 19.37 -32.93 8.60
N THR A 70 18.56 -33.50 9.50
CA THR A 70 17.85 -34.78 9.31
C THR A 70 16.58 -34.66 8.45
N PHE A 71 16.23 -33.45 7.99
CA PHE A 71 14.96 -33.18 7.33
C PHE A 71 15.17 -32.86 5.84
N ALA A 72 14.25 -33.36 5.02
CA ALA A 72 14.17 -33.10 3.59
C ALA A 72 12.72 -32.81 3.20
N LEU A 73 12.51 -31.74 2.45
CA LEU A 73 11.22 -31.26 1.98
C LEU A 73 11.23 -31.26 0.47
N VAL A 74 10.37 -32.07 -0.15
CA VAL A 74 10.17 -32.05 -1.60
C VAL A 74 8.90 -31.27 -1.88
N GLY A 75 9.01 -30.17 -2.64
CA GLY A 75 7.88 -29.31 -2.94
C GLY A 75 7.96 -28.69 -4.33
N THR A 76 6.81 -28.31 -4.89
CA THR A 76 6.71 -27.63 -6.20
C THR A 76 6.14 -26.23 -6.02
N ILE A 77 6.79 -25.21 -6.59
CA ILE A 77 6.28 -23.84 -6.54
C ILE A 77 5.03 -23.76 -7.42
N GLY A 78 3.94 -23.22 -6.88
CA GLY A 78 2.70 -23.01 -7.64
C GLY A 78 1.80 -24.23 -7.80
N GLN A 79 2.11 -25.35 -7.13
CA GLN A 79 1.14 -26.46 -6.96
C GLN A 79 0.84 -26.60 -5.47
N ALA A 80 -0.41 -26.31 -5.08
CA ALA A 80 -0.86 -26.60 -3.74
C ALA A 80 -0.93 -28.13 -3.57
N VAL A 81 0.10 -28.72 -2.97
CA VAL A 81 -0.06 -30.03 -2.34
C VAL A 81 -1.00 -29.78 -1.17
N THR A 82 -2.21 -30.31 -1.26
CA THR A 82 -3.21 -30.22 -0.20
C THR A 82 -3.11 -31.47 0.66
N GLY A 83 -2.93 -31.27 1.96
CA GLY A 83 -2.92 -32.34 2.95
C GLY A 83 -1.59 -32.50 3.69
N PRO A 84 -1.55 -33.42 4.65
CA PRO A 84 -0.39 -33.59 5.51
C PRO A 84 0.78 -34.23 4.78
N ILE A 85 1.91 -33.53 4.75
CA ILE A 85 3.22 -34.05 4.34
C ILE A 85 3.95 -34.49 5.61
N GLN A 86 4.29 -35.77 5.69
CA GLN A 86 4.96 -36.36 6.85
C GLN A 86 6.43 -36.63 6.56
N GLY A 87 7.29 -36.38 7.56
CA GLY A 87 8.71 -36.69 7.53
C GLY A 87 9.23 -37.01 8.93
N GLY A 88 9.51 -38.29 9.21
CA GLY A 88 9.91 -38.73 10.55
C GLY A 88 8.76 -38.64 11.56
N ALA A 89 9.02 -38.05 12.73
CA ALA A 89 8.01 -37.83 13.78
C ALA A 89 7.15 -36.57 13.57
N PHE A 90 7.38 -35.81 12.49
CA PHE A 90 6.73 -34.53 12.25
C PHE A 90 5.82 -34.58 11.03
N GLN A 91 4.72 -33.82 11.12
CA GLN A 91 3.72 -33.66 10.07
C GLN A 91 3.55 -32.17 9.78
N PHE A 92 3.63 -31.80 8.51
CA PHE A 92 3.35 -30.46 8.02
C PHE A 92 2.04 -30.49 7.24
N LEU A 93 1.08 -29.64 7.59
CA LEU A 93 -0.09 -29.45 6.74
C LEU A 93 0.32 -28.53 5.58
N SER A 94 0.48 -29.11 4.39
CA SER A 94 0.80 -28.36 3.19
C SER A 94 -0.48 -27.93 2.48
N GLY A 95 -0.47 -26.75 1.88
CA GLY A 95 -1.61 -26.19 1.18
C GLY A 95 -1.39 -24.75 0.71
N TYR A 96 -2.46 -24.14 0.22
CA TYR A 96 -2.58 -22.69 0.08
C TYR A 96 -2.45 -22.06 1.48
N LEU A 97 -1.88 -20.85 1.60
CA LEU A 97 -2.13 -20.02 2.78
C LEU A 97 -3.63 -19.78 2.77
N ALA A 98 -4.38 -20.62 3.46
CA ALA A 98 -5.82 -20.55 3.48
C ALA A 98 -6.16 -19.11 3.88
N ASN A 99 -6.92 -18.45 3.00
CA ASN A 99 -7.64 -17.23 3.32
C ASN A 99 -8.73 -17.49 4.37
N GLU A 100 -8.95 -18.74 4.76
CA GLU A 100 -9.36 -19.08 6.12
C GLU A 100 -8.16 -18.81 7.03
N CYS A 101 -8.03 -17.55 7.42
CA CYS A 101 -7.44 -17.24 8.71
C CYS A 101 -8.27 -18.05 9.71
N ILE A 102 -7.77 -19.21 10.12
CA ILE A 102 -8.13 -19.80 11.40
C ILE A 102 -7.68 -18.76 12.42
N VAL A 103 -8.58 -17.83 12.70
CA VAL A 103 -8.49 -16.95 13.86
C VAL A 103 -8.66 -17.92 15.01
N TYR A 104 -7.53 -18.34 15.58
CA TYR A 104 -7.54 -18.96 16.88
C TYR A 104 -7.97 -17.86 17.85
N GLU A 105 -9.28 -17.79 18.10
CA GLU A 105 -9.79 -17.02 19.22
C GLU A 105 -9.13 -17.62 20.47
N PRO A 106 -8.48 -16.81 21.32
CA PRO A 106 -7.82 -17.31 22.52
C PRO A 106 -8.76 -18.10 23.47
N THR A 107 -10.06 -17.96 23.27
CA THR A 107 -11.15 -18.57 24.02
C THR A 107 -11.69 -19.87 23.42
N ASP A 108 -11.32 -20.23 22.18
CA ASP A 108 -11.60 -21.53 21.55
C ASP A 108 -10.51 -22.52 22.00
N LEU A 109 -10.77 -23.23 23.09
CA LEU A 109 -9.81 -24.12 23.74
C LEU A 109 -9.78 -25.51 23.10
N ASN A 110 -10.88 -25.94 22.49
CA ASN A 110 -10.98 -27.25 21.86
C ASN A 110 -10.67 -27.24 20.35
N LEU A 111 -10.45 -26.05 19.77
CA LEU A 111 -10.11 -25.77 18.38
C LEU A 111 -11.20 -26.17 17.38
N ASP A 112 -12.47 -26.03 17.76
CA ASP A 112 -13.62 -26.32 16.91
C ASP A 112 -14.12 -25.12 16.09
N GLY A 113 -13.55 -23.94 16.34
CA GLY A 113 -13.83 -22.70 15.62
C GLY A 113 -14.92 -21.83 16.24
N GLU A 114 -15.46 -22.21 17.40
CA GLU A 114 -16.43 -21.43 18.17
C GLU A 114 -15.94 -21.24 19.61
N THR A 115 -16.52 -20.28 20.35
CA THR A 115 -16.29 -20.14 21.80
C THR A 115 -17.61 -20.40 22.50
N ASN A 116 -17.78 -21.63 22.99
CA ASN A 116 -19.06 -22.11 23.49
C ASN A 116 -18.91 -22.92 24.79
N ALA A 117 -19.95 -23.68 25.15
CA ALA A 117 -19.98 -24.46 26.37
C ALA A 117 -18.92 -25.58 26.42
N ALA A 118 -18.42 -26.04 25.27
CA ALA A 118 -17.34 -27.01 25.20
C ALA A 118 -16.02 -26.40 25.69
N ASP A 119 -15.70 -25.18 25.27
CA ASP A 119 -14.51 -24.44 25.73
C ASP A 119 -14.60 -24.10 27.20
N LEU A 120 -15.78 -23.67 27.67
CA LEU A 120 -16.00 -23.47 29.10
C LEU A 120 -15.78 -24.77 29.91
N GLY A 121 -16.17 -25.91 29.35
CA GLY A 121 -15.91 -27.22 29.96
C GLY A 121 -14.42 -27.49 30.12
N GLU A 122 -13.63 -27.31 29.06
CA GLU A 122 -12.16 -27.46 29.08
C GLU A 122 -11.48 -26.46 30.02
N PHE A 123 -11.95 -25.21 30.03
CA PHE A 123 -11.48 -24.17 30.93
C PHE A 123 -11.67 -24.55 32.40
N LEU A 124 -12.86 -25.02 32.78
CA LEU A 124 -13.18 -25.40 34.16
C LEU A 124 -12.40 -26.63 34.64
N LEU A 125 -11.93 -27.50 33.74
CA LEU A 125 -11.07 -28.63 34.11
C LEU A 125 -9.68 -28.19 34.56
N ASN A 126 -9.22 -27.03 34.10
CA ASN A 126 -7.89 -26.49 34.39
C ASN A 126 -7.90 -25.34 35.40
N TRP A 127 -9.05 -25.05 36.01
CA TRP A 127 -9.20 -23.96 36.97
C TRP A 127 -8.15 -24.00 38.09
N GLY A 128 -7.44 -22.89 38.31
CA GLY A 128 -6.37 -22.77 39.30
C GLY A 128 -5.06 -22.26 38.71
N GLU A 129 -3.93 -22.55 39.35
CA GLU A 129 -2.62 -22.09 38.90
C GLU A 129 -2.10 -22.91 37.72
N CYS A 130 -1.42 -22.25 36.78
CA CYS A 130 -0.72 -22.93 35.70
C CYS A 130 0.39 -23.85 36.25
N PRO A 131 0.55 -25.09 35.73
CA PRO A 131 1.63 -25.97 36.13
C PRO A 131 3.00 -25.30 36.00
N SER A 132 3.77 -25.28 37.09
CA SER A 132 5.13 -24.72 37.16
C SER A 132 5.24 -23.21 36.81
N GLY A 133 4.14 -22.44 36.92
CA GLY A 133 4.13 -21.01 36.57
C GLY A 133 4.38 -20.77 35.08
N THR A 134 4.00 -21.73 34.24
CA THR A 134 4.12 -21.59 32.79
C THR A 134 3.18 -20.49 32.32
N LEU A 135 3.72 -19.45 31.67
CA LEU A 135 2.90 -18.40 31.06
C LEU A 135 2.10 -19.00 29.89
N GLY A 136 0.77 -18.85 29.93
CA GLY A 136 -0.11 -19.29 28.84
C GLY A 136 -0.37 -20.79 28.80
N CYS A 137 -0.59 -21.41 29.97
CA CYS A 137 -1.15 -22.76 29.98
C CYS A 137 -2.59 -22.75 29.44
N SER A 138 -3.13 -23.91 29.04
CA SER A 138 -4.47 -24.00 28.47
C SER A 138 -5.52 -23.49 29.47
N GLY A 139 -6.19 -22.39 29.14
CA GLY A 139 -7.16 -21.69 30.01
C GLY A 139 -6.66 -20.38 30.63
N ASP A 140 -5.35 -20.09 30.63
CA ASP A 140 -4.76 -18.80 31.06
C ASP A 140 -4.71 -17.86 29.85
N ILE A 141 -5.81 -17.13 29.64
CA ILE A 141 -6.08 -16.34 28.43
C ILE A 141 -5.47 -14.95 28.57
N ASN A 142 -5.38 -14.43 29.80
CA ASN A 142 -4.79 -13.12 30.07
C ASN A 142 -3.26 -13.16 30.33
N TYR A 143 -2.67 -14.35 30.37
CA TYR A 143 -1.25 -14.64 30.59
C TYR A 143 -0.71 -14.22 31.96
N ASP A 144 -1.52 -14.30 33.01
CA ASP A 144 -1.14 -13.97 34.38
C ASP A 144 -0.73 -15.18 35.23
N SER A 145 -0.60 -16.36 34.60
CA SER A 145 -0.26 -17.67 35.20
C SER A 145 -1.33 -18.28 36.11
N HIS A 146 -2.52 -17.69 36.14
CA HIS A 146 -3.70 -18.24 36.81
C HIS A 146 -4.81 -18.46 35.79
N ILE A 147 -5.62 -19.47 36.03
CA ILE A 147 -6.85 -19.78 35.30
C ILE A 147 -7.98 -19.45 36.27
N ASP A 148 -8.48 -18.23 36.20
CA ASP A 148 -9.41 -17.71 37.18
C ASP A 148 -10.58 -16.89 36.59
N ALA A 149 -11.26 -16.14 37.44
CA ALA A 149 -12.43 -15.36 37.01
C ALA A 149 -12.09 -14.27 35.96
N ALA A 150 -10.84 -13.84 35.87
CA ALA A 150 -10.39 -12.91 34.84
C ALA A 150 -10.42 -13.57 33.46
N ASP A 151 -9.92 -14.80 33.33
CA ASP A 151 -9.96 -15.59 32.10
C ASP A 151 -11.37 -16.02 31.73
N LEU A 152 -12.17 -16.41 32.74
CA LEU A 152 -13.59 -16.69 32.53
C LEU A 152 -14.32 -15.48 31.94
N GLY A 153 -13.95 -14.27 32.39
CA GLY A 153 -14.46 -13.03 31.83
C GLY A 153 -14.16 -12.91 30.33
N LEU A 154 -13.00 -13.35 29.88
CA LEU A 154 -12.61 -13.34 28.47
C LEU A 154 -13.40 -14.37 27.64
N ILE A 155 -13.59 -15.59 28.15
CA ILE A 155 -14.45 -16.61 27.50
C ILE A 155 -15.88 -16.08 27.31
N LEU A 156 -16.44 -15.48 28.34
CA LEU A 156 -17.81 -14.97 28.30
C LEU A 156 -17.97 -13.70 27.44
N LEU A 157 -16.87 -12.97 27.17
CA LEU A 157 -16.89 -11.79 26.30
C LEU A 157 -16.95 -12.16 24.81
N ASN A 158 -16.39 -13.30 24.43
CA ASN A 158 -16.32 -13.77 23.05
C ASN A 158 -17.25 -14.97 22.79
N TRP A 159 -18.31 -15.11 23.57
CA TRP A 159 -19.25 -16.23 23.45
C TRP A 159 -20.05 -16.17 22.14
N GLU A 160 -20.05 -17.28 21.41
CA GLU A 160 -20.80 -17.46 20.15
C GLU A 160 -21.79 -18.63 20.22
#